data_AF-A0A849YVL4-F1
#
_entry.id   AF-A0A849YVL4-F1
#
_cell.length_a   1.000
_cell.length_b   1.000
_cell.length_c   1.000
_cell.angle_alpha   90.00
_cell.angle_beta   90.00
_cell.angle_gamma   90.00
#
_symmetry.space_group_name_H-M   'P 1'
#
loop_
_entity.id
_entity.type
_entity.pdbx_description
1 polymer ?
#
loop_
_entity_poly.entity_id
_entity_poly.type
_entity_poly.pdbx_seq_one_letter_code
_entity_poly.pdbx_strand_id
1 'polypeptide(L)'
;MRQRTVSRFPLFLVFGSMPSMKAILVGASLSWMLWGCGAPSPGPEAKPVSDGVGQGEVVPAPPAPPDPAASASVATAEPVSAPTVAPEASPPGWQPIPAKRPKGFPGVPFAEVRAFAFDLENGARPICSGPLDEDGTLCSTVARPGVKLSAEQAKKLVALVQQKSSFGGGSKCFLPHHGFVFYDEAGVPVADISVCFMCEMATSTPSIPAARPSGEGGGSVGISEKGVTALRALCNELGLPKCDAKKPNDFGLPPP
;
A
#
# COMPACT_ATOMS: atom_id res chain seq x y z
N MET A 1 -45.20 -37.61 -13.55
CA MET A 1 -45.63 -36.95 -12.31
C MET A 1 -44.62 -37.25 -11.21
N ARG A 2 -43.77 -36.30 -10.81
CA ARG A 2 -42.83 -36.46 -9.69
C ARG A 2 -43.25 -35.50 -8.58
N GLN A 3 -43.66 -36.06 -7.44
CA GLN A 3 -44.06 -35.30 -6.26
C GLN A 3 -42.82 -34.68 -5.60
N ARG A 4 -42.84 -33.36 -5.39
CA ARG A 4 -41.84 -32.63 -4.60
C ARG A 4 -42.28 -32.66 -3.13
N THR A 5 -41.52 -33.36 -2.30
CA THR A 5 -41.62 -33.31 -0.84
C THR A 5 -41.02 -32.01 -0.33
N VAL A 6 -41.82 -31.23 0.38
CA VAL A 6 -41.42 -29.96 1.02
C VAL A 6 -41.06 -30.28 2.48
N SER A 7 -39.77 -30.30 2.80
CA SER A 7 -39.31 -30.44 4.20
C SER A 7 -39.34 -29.08 4.89
N ARG A 8 -40.20 -28.95 5.90
CA ARG A 8 -40.23 -27.84 6.85
C ARG A 8 -39.11 -28.03 7.88
N PHE A 9 -38.14 -27.12 7.91
CA PHE A 9 -37.19 -27.03 9.01
C PHE A 9 -37.74 -26.11 10.12
N PRO A 10 -37.61 -26.49 11.41
CA PRO A 10 -38.03 -25.65 12.51
C PRO A 10 -37.03 -24.51 12.73
N LEU A 11 -37.57 -23.30 12.80
CA LEU A 11 -36.86 -22.07 13.15
C LEU A 11 -36.64 -22.04 14.68
N PHE A 12 -35.44 -22.39 15.14
CA PHE A 12 -35.04 -22.19 16.53
C PHE A 12 -34.54 -20.76 16.73
N LEU A 13 -35.40 -19.91 17.30
CA LEU A 13 -35.05 -18.60 17.84
C LEU A 13 -34.40 -18.79 19.22
N VAL A 14 -33.07 -18.69 19.29
CA VAL A 14 -32.34 -18.63 20.56
C VAL A 14 -32.20 -17.17 20.96
N PHE A 15 -33.01 -16.74 21.93
CA PHE A 15 -32.86 -15.44 22.59
C PHE A 15 -31.75 -15.55 23.65
N GLY A 16 -30.54 -15.11 23.28
CA GLY A 16 -29.42 -14.92 24.21
C GLY A 16 -29.58 -13.63 25.02
N SER A 17 -29.74 -13.77 26.33
CA SER A 17 -29.75 -12.70 27.32
C SER A 17 -28.41 -11.96 27.35
N MET A 18 -28.39 -10.69 26.94
CA MET A 18 -27.21 -9.82 27.07
C MET A 18 -27.11 -9.23 28.49
N PRO A 19 -25.92 -9.22 29.13
CA PRO A 19 -25.72 -8.58 30.42
C PRO A 19 -25.75 -7.04 30.30
N SER A 20 -26.52 -6.44 31.20
CA SER A 20 -26.64 -5.00 31.41
C SER A 20 -25.28 -4.37 31.75
N MET A 21 -24.75 -3.54 30.84
CA MET A 21 -23.57 -2.72 31.11
C MET A 21 -23.99 -1.45 31.84
N LYS A 22 -23.57 -1.33 33.11
CA LYS A 22 -23.67 -0.12 33.92
C LYS A 22 -22.82 0.98 33.29
N ALA A 23 -23.46 2.09 32.92
CA ALA A 23 -22.79 3.33 32.55
C ALA A 23 -22.08 3.92 33.77
N ILE A 24 -20.75 3.99 33.72
CA ILE A 24 -19.94 4.76 34.68
C ILE A 24 -19.81 6.17 34.09
N LEU A 25 -20.63 7.09 34.59
CA LEU A 25 -20.46 8.53 34.43
C LEU A 25 -19.31 8.98 35.33
N VAL A 26 -18.11 9.12 34.75
CA VAL A 26 -17.04 9.90 35.38
C VAL A 26 -17.21 11.35 34.93
N GLY A 27 -17.72 12.17 35.84
CA GLY A 27 -17.67 13.62 35.71
C GLY A 27 -16.23 14.10 35.80
N ALA A 28 -15.80 14.88 34.81
CA ALA A 28 -14.56 15.65 34.88
C ALA A 28 -14.89 17.12 34.63
N SER A 29 -14.62 17.92 35.65
CA SER A 29 -14.76 19.38 35.71
C SER A 29 -14.17 20.09 34.49
N LEU A 30 -14.96 20.97 33.88
CA LEU A 30 -14.47 22.07 33.06
C LEU A 30 -13.79 23.09 33.98
N SER A 31 -12.46 23.10 33.99
CA SER A 31 -11.69 24.24 34.50
C SER A 31 -11.38 25.16 33.33
N TRP A 32 -12.00 26.33 33.34
CA TRP A 32 -11.73 27.41 32.41
C TRP A 32 -10.41 28.08 32.82
N MET A 33 -9.37 27.94 32.02
CA MET A 33 -8.20 28.82 32.11
C MET A 33 -8.05 29.58 30.80
N LEU A 34 -8.43 30.85 30.89
CA LEU A 34 -8.02 31.94 30.02
C LEU A 34 -6.50 31.90 29.84
N TRP A 35 -6.04 31.70 28.60
CA TRP A 35 -4.66 31.93 28.23
C TRP A 35 -4.59 33.17 27.34
N GLY A 36 -3.80 34.13 27.83
CA GLY A 36 -3.66 35.46 27.26
C GLY A 36 -2.82 35.49 25.99
N CYS A 37 -3.00 36.58 25.27
CA CYS A 37 -2.20 36.97 24.11
C CYS A 37 -0.75 37.22 24.54
N GLY A 38 0.12 36.23 24.35
CA GLY A 38 1.57 36.41 24.37
C GLY A 38 2.06 36.87 23.01
N ALA A 39 2.65 38.05 22.95
CA ALA A 39 3.29 38.61 21.76
C ALA A 39 4.45 37.72 21.25
N PRO A 40 4.75 37.72 19.94
CA PRO A 40 5.90 37.00 19.40
C PRO A 40 7.22 37.66 19.86
N SER A 41 8.11 36.84 20.40
CA SER A 41 9.50 37.22 20.72
C SER A 41 10.30 37.37 19.42
N PRO A 42 11.08 38.46 19.22
CA PRO A 42 11.99 38.58 18.09
C PRO A 42 13.10 37.53 18.20
N GLY A 43 13.21 36.67 17.19
CA GLY A 43 14.26 35.66 17.09
C GLY A 43 15.65 36.28 16.82
N PRO A 44 16.74 35.61 17.23
CA PRO A 44 18.08 36.14 17.12
C PRO A 44 18.57 36.24 15.66
N GLU A 45 19.19 37.37 15.39
CA GLU A 45 19.88 37.77 14.16
C GLU A 45 20.90 36.70 13.72
N ALA A 46 20.74 36.20 12.50
CA ALA A 46 21.67 35.24 11.91
C ALA A 46 23.00 35.95 11.57
N LYS A 47 24.09 35.49 12.19
CA LYS A 47 25.44 35.94 11.85
C LYS A 47 25.83 35.41 10.46
N PRO A 48 26.51 36.23 9.63
CA PRO A 48 27.06 35.78 8.36
C PRO A 48 28.15 34.74 8.60
N VAL A 49 28.01 33.58 7.96
CA VAL A 49 29.02 32.52 7.96
C VAL A 49 30.04 32.87 6.88
N SER A 50 31.27 33.11 7.32
CA SER A 50 32.42 33.47 6.51
C SER A 50 32.88 32.32 5.61
N ASP A 51 33.22 32.66 4.38
CA ASP A 51 33.83 31.79 3.37
C ASP A 51 35.14 31.20 3.86
N GLY A 52 35.12 29.88 4.13
CA GLY A 52 36.31 29.08 4.40
C GLY A 52 36.87 28.51 3.10
N VAL A 53 37.86 29.20 2.55
CA VAL A 53 38.76 28.69 1.50
C VAL A 53 39.58 27.54 2.09
N GLY A 54 39.31 26.31 1.64
CA GLY A 54 39.94 25.09 2.12
C GLY A 54 40.44 24.21 0.98
N GLN A 55 41.69 24.45 0.59
CA GLN A 55 42.73 23.48 0.22
C GLN A 55 42.41 22.36 -0.78
N GLY A 56 43.09 22.42 -1.93
CA GLY A 56 43.07 21.44 -2.99
C GLY A 56 43.44 20.03 -2.54
N GLU A 57 42.53 19.11 -2.80
CA GLU A 57 42.74 17.68 -2.66
C GLU A 57 43.55 17.18 -3.85
N VAL A 58 44.69 16.54 -3.55
CA VAL A 58 45.56 15.88 -4.52
C VAL A 58 44.82 14.67 -5.05
N VAL A 59 44.37 14.74 -6.31
CA VAL A 59 43.70 13.64 -7.00
C VAL A 59 44.72 12.50 -7.20
N PRO A 60 44.52 11.31 -6.61
CA PRO A 60 45.36 10.17 -6.89
C PRO A 60 45.17 9.70 -8.34
N ALA A 61 46.26 9.28 -8.97
CA ALA A 61 46.28 8.81 -10.34
C ALA A 61 45.28 7.64 -10.54
N PRO A 62 44.57 7.60 -11.68
CA PRO A 62 43.61 6.55 -11.98
C PRO A 62 44.32 5.18 -12.06
N PRO A 63 43.72 4.10 -11.51
CA PRO A 63 44.25 2.76 -11.64
C PRO A 63 44.27 2.31 -13.10
N ALA A 64 45.30 1.53 -13.45
CA ALA A 64 45.47 0.95 -14.78
C ALA A 64 44.24 0.11 -15.19
N PRO A 65 43.89 0.08 -16.49
CA PRO A 65 42.79 -0.74 -16.99
C PRO A 65 43.08 -2.23 -16.78
N PRO A 66 42.10 -3.03 -16.34
CA PRO A 66 42.26 -4.47 -16.21
C PRO A 66 42.40 -5.16 -17.58
N ASP A 67 43.22 -6.21 -17.61
CA ASP A 67 43.52 -7.02 -18.79
C ASP A 67 42.25 -7.61 -19.46
N PRO A 68 42.11 -7.51 -20.80
CA PRO A 68 40.98 -8.05 -21.52
C PRO A 68 41.24 -9.51 -21.93
N ALA A 69 41.15 -10.47 -21.01
CA ALA A 69 41.23 -11.88 -21.43
C ALA A 69 40.62 -12.87 -20.41
N ALA A 70 39.31 -13.11 -20.53
CA ALA A 70 38.72 -14.42 -20.26
C ALA A 70 37.31 -14.48 -20.85
N SER A 71 37.21 -14.82 -22.14
CA SER A 71 35.93 -15.25 -22.75
C SER A 71 35.56 -16.62 -22.17
N ALA A 72 34.71 -16.63 -21.14
CA ALA A 72 34.04 -17.83 -20.68
C ALA A 72 32.76 -18.05 -21.50
N SER A 73 32.66 -19.23 -22.12
CA SER A 73 31.43 -19.70 -22.78
C SER A 73 30.29 -19.74 -21.76
N VAL A 74 29.30 -18.88 -21.95
CA VAL A 74 28.05 -18.91 -21.20
C VAL A 74 27.24 -20.10 -21.71
N ALA A 75 27.19 -21.17 -20.91
CA ALA A 75 26.28 -22.27 -21.14
C ALA A 75 24.84 -21.73 -21.15
N THR A 76 24.15 -21.90 -22.28
CA THR A 76 22.74 -21.59 -22.45
C THR A 76 21.94 -22.49 -21.51
N ALA A 77 21.57 -21.98 -20.34
CA ALA A 77 20.65 -22.67 -19.45
C ALA A 77 19.30 -22.78 -20.15
N GLU A 78 18.76 -24.00 -20.25
CA GLU A 78 17.44 -24.24 -20.81
C GLU A 78 16.38 -23.47 -20.00
N PRO A 79 15.39 -22.85 -20.66
CA PRO A 79 14.35 -22.09 -19.98
C PRO A 79 13.54 -23.02 -19.08
N VAL A 80 13.71 -22.88 -17.77
CA VAL A 80 12.90 -23.56 -16.77
C VAL A 80 11.47 -23.06 -16.96
N SER A 81 10.59 -23.94 -17.43
CA SER A 81 9.17 -23.62 -17.61
C SER A 81 8.59 -23.21 -16.26
N ALA A 82 8.09 -21.98 -16.17
CA ALA A 82 7.51 -21.47 -14.95
C ALA A 82 6.34 -22.38 -14.50
N PRO A 83 6.24 -22.70 -13.20
CA PRO A 83 5.16 -23.53 -12.70
C PRO A 83 3.81 -22.88 -13.02
N THR A 84 2.94 -23.60 -13.72
CA THR A 84 1.56 -23.18 -13.97
C THR A 84 0.81 -23.18 -12.64
N VAL A 85 0.57 -21.98 -12.09
CA VAL A 85 -0.23 -21.82 -10.87
C VAL A 85 -1.69 -22.12 -11.22
N ALA A 86 -2.31 -23.07 -10.51
CA ALA A 86 -3.73 -23.37 -10.70
C ALA A 86 -4.59 -22.12 -10.46
N PRO A 87 -5.68 -21.92 -11.23
CA PRO A 87 -6.59 -20.81 -11.01
C PRO A 87 -7.13 -20.84 -9.58
N GLU A 88 -7.04 -19.71 -8.89
CA GLU A 88 -7.50 -19.57 -7.52
C GLU A 88 -9.02 -19.49 -7.49
N ALA A 89 -9.65 -20.28 -6.62
CA ALA A 89 -11.10 -20.16 -6.41
C ALA A 89 -11.39 -18.96 -5.51
N SER A 90 -12.51 -18.27 -5.76
CA SER A 90 -12.96 -17.17 -4.91
C SER A 90 -13.08 -17.64 -3.45
N PRO A 91 -12.62 -16.84 -2.47
CA PRO A 91 -12.58 -17.27 -1.08
C PRO A 91 -14.00 -17.52 -0.54
N PRO A 92 -14.24 -18.62 0.20
CA PRO A 92 -15.55 -18.89 0.80
C PRO A 92 -16.03 -17.72 1.65
N GLY A 93 -17.24 -17.22 1.38
CA GLY A 93 -17.80 -16.09 2.11
C GLY A 93 -17.37 -14.71 1.62
N TRP A 94 -16.68 -14.61 0.47
CA TRP A 94 -16.39 -13.34 -0.17
C TRP A 94 -17.64 -12.48 -0.33
N GLN A 95 -17.50 -11.20 0.01
CA GLN A 95 -18.41 -10.13 -0.33
C GLN A 95 -17.58 -8.97 -0.85
N PRO A 96 -18.04 -8.25 -1.90
CA PRO A 96 -17.32 -7.09 -2.41
C PRO A 96 -17.01 -6.09 -1.28
N ILE A 97 -15.75 -5.66 -1.20
CA ILE A 97 -15.33 -4.67 -0.20
C ILE A 97 -16.09 -3.37 -0.46
N PRO A 98 -16.83 -2.82 0.52
CA PRO A 98 -17.58 -1.60 0.29
C PRO A 98 -16.63 -0.43 0.05
N ALA A 99 -16.94 0.42 -0.93
CA ALA A 99 -16.11 1.57 -1.29
C ALA A 99 -15.91 2.57 -0.13
N LYS A 100 -16.81 2.61 0.86
CA LYS A 100 -16.72 3.48 2.03
C LYS A 100 -17.16 2.73 3.29
N ARG A 101 -16.54 3.06 4.42
CA ARG A 101 -16.94 2.59 5.76
C ARG A 101 -17.06 3.77 6.73
N PRO A 102 -18.00 3.74 7.69
CA PRO A 102 -18.14 4.81 8.69
C PRO A 102 -16.88 5.05 9.52
N LYS A 103 -16.13 3.99 9.84
CA LYS A 103 -14.87 4.04 10.60
C LYS A 103 -13.64 4.30 9.72
N GLY A 104 -13.81 4.51 8.41
CA GLY A 104 -12.72 4.73 7.47
C GLY A 104 -11.96 3.45 7.10
N PHE A 105 -10.68 3.62 6.76
CA PHE A 105 -9.79 2.53 6.33
C PHE A 105 -8.89 2.03 7.50
N PRO A 106 -8.72 0.69 7.66
CA PRO A 106 -9.51 -0.35 7.01
C PRO A 106 -10.92 -0.44 7.61
N GLY A 107 -11.15 0.13 8.80
CA GLY A 107 -12.48 0.26 9.41
C GLY A 107 -13.11 -1.04 9.93
N VAL A 108 -12.44 -2.17 9.73
CA VAL A 108 -12.78 -3.51 10.24
C VAL A 108 -11.51 -4.21 10.73
N PRO A 109 -11.64 -5.21 11.62
CA PRO A 109 -10.52 -6.07 12.01
C PRO A 109 -9.95 -6.83 10.80
N PHE A 110 -8.65 -7.09 10.83
CA PHE A 110 -7.93 -7.94 9.89
C PHE A 110 -6.90 -8.76 10.67
N ALA A 111 -6.59 -9.96 10.19
CA ALA A 111 -5.62 -10.87 10.80
C ALA A 111 -4.27 -10.86 10.07
N GLU A 112 -4.27 -10.55 8.77
CA GLU A 112 -3.08 -10.61 7.93
C GLU A 112 -3.06 -9.47 6.90
N VAL A 113 -1.85 -9.04 6.53
CA VAL A 113 -1.64 -8.15 5.38
C VAL A 113 -0.58 -8.78 4.49
N ARG A 114 -0.83 -8.84 3.20
CA ARG A 114 0.16 -9.23 2.19
C ARG A 114 0.42 -8.11 1.22
N ALA A 115 1.68 -7.92 0.88
CA ALA A 115 2.10 -7.05 -0.19
C ALA A 115 2.33 -7.84 -1.47
N PHE A 116 1.96 -7.25 -2.60
CA PHE A 116 2.05 -7.85 -3.92
C PHE A 116 2.68 -6.87 -4.88
N ALA A 117 3.43 -7.39 -5.85
CA ALA A 117 3.76 -6.71 -7.07
C ALA A 117 2.93 -7.31 -8.20
N PHE A 118 2.47 -6.50 -9.14
CA PHE A 118 1.65 -6.96 -10.26
C PHE A 118 1.87 -6.07 -11.49
N ASP A 119 1.47 -6.57 -12.65
CA ASP A 119 1.65 -5.88 -13.94
C ASP A 119 3.08 -5.40 -14.20
N LEU A 120 4.11 -6.12 -13.71
CA LEU A 120 5.51 -5.70 -13.83
C LEU A 120 6.04 -5.79 -15.27
N GLU A 121 5.46 -6.66 -16.08
CA GLU A 121 5.87 -6.92 -17.47
C GLU A 121 4.87 -6.33 -18.48
N ASN A 122 3.75 -5.80 -17.99
CA ASN A 122 2.71 -5.25 -18.84
C ASN A 122 3.00 -3.78 -19.13
N GLY A 123 2.96 -3.42 -20.42
CA GLY A 123 3.35 -2.12 -20.95
C GLY A 123 2.53 -0.92 -20.47
N ALA A 124 2.24 0.00 -21.38
CA ALA A 124 1.52 1.24 -21.05
C ALA A 124 0.05 1.05 -20.57
N ARG A 125 -0.47 -0.19 -20.58
CA ARG A 125 -1.84 -0.52 -20.16
C ARG A 125 -1.81 -1.62 -19.11
N PRO A 126 -2.30 -1.36 -17.88
CA PRO A 126 -2.37 -2.37 -16.85
C PRO A 126 -3.44 -3.39 -17.21
N ILE A 127 -3.20 -4.66 -16.92
CA ILE A 127 -4.22 -5.71 -17.06
C ILE A 127 -5.14 -5.66 -15.84
N CYS A 128 -4.55 -5.37 -14.67
CA CYS A 128 -5.22 -5.32 -13.38
C CYS A 128 -5.44 -3.87 -12.94
N SER A 129 -6.64 -3.55 -12.47
CA SER A 129 -6.88 -2.25 -11.81
C SER A 129 -6.30 -2.18 -10.39
N GLY A 130 -5.98 -3.32 -9.79
CA GLY A 130 -5.47 -3.48 -8.43
C GLY A 130 -5.06 -4.93 -8.15
N PRO A 131 -4.69 -5.27 -6.91
CA PRO A 131 -4.25 -6.62 -6.55
C PRO A 131 -5.39 -7.66 -6.51
N LEU A 132 -6.66 -7.22 -6.50
CA LEU A 132 -7.84 -8.08 -6.45
C LEU A 132 -8.73 -7.88 -7.67
N ASP A 133 -9.33 -8.98 -8.13
CA ASP A 133 -10.44 -8.98 -9.08
C ASP A 133 -11.79 -8.77 -8.34
N GLU A 134 -12.86 -8.54 -9.10
CA GLU A 134 -14.21 -8.27 -8.53
C GLU A 134 -14.75 -9.43 -7.68
N ASP A 135 -14.30 -10.66 -7.96
CA ASP A 135 -14.68 -11.87 -7.23
C ASP A 135 -13.82 -12.14 -5.98
N GLY A 136 -12.91 -11.22 -5.65
CA GLY A 136 -12.06 -11.29 -4.46
C GLY A 136 -10.84 -12.20 -4.62
N THR A 137 -10.61 -12.78 -5.81
CA THR A 137 -9.37 -13.48 -6.11
C THR A 137 -8.24 -12.49 -6.42
N LEU A 138 -6.99 -12.94 -6.31
CA LEU A 138 -5.85 -12.13 -6.73
C LEU A 138 -5.81 -12.02 -8.25
N CYS A 139 -5.60 -10.80 -8.76
CA CYS A 139 -5.53 -10.58 -10.20
C CYS A 139 -4.45 -11.46 -10.86
N SER A 140 -4.69 -11.87 -12.10
CA SER A 140 -3.86 -12.84 -12.83
C SER A 140 -2.37 -12.49 -12.95
N THR A 141 -1.99 -11.22 -12.86
CA THR A 141 -0.60 -10.75 -13.01
C THR A 141 0.11 -10.53 -11.68
N VAL A 142 -0.56 -10.83 -10.56
CA VAL A 142 0.02 -10.74 -9.21
C VAL A 142 1.15 -11.76 -9.05
N ALA A 143 2.32 -11.27 -8.63
CA ALA A 143 3.44 -12.09 -8.21
C ALA A 143 3.12 -12.81 -6.89
N ARG A 144 2.92 -14.13 -6.99
CA ARG A 144 2.56 -15.01 -5.86
C ARG A 144 3.82 -15.56 -5.16
N PRO A 145 3.76 -15.90 -3.85
CA PRO A 145 2.59 -15.85 -2.95
C PRO A 145 2.35 -14.48 -2.27
N GLY A 146 3.00 -13.41 -2.75
CA GLY A 146 3.09 -12.15 -2.02
C GLY A 146 3.94 -12.24 -0.75
N VAL A 147 4.22 -11.08 -0.16
CA VAL A 147 5.03 -10.97 1.07
C VAL A 147 4.12 -10.67 2.25
N LYS A 148 4.07 -11.58 3.23
CA LYS A 148 3.33 -11.37 4.48
C LYS A 148 4.03 -10.32 5.34
N LEU A 149 3.32 -9.25 5.71
CA LEU A 149 3.84 -8.22 6.62
C LEU A 149 3.90 -8.75 8.05
N SER A 150 4.91 -8.31 8.81
CA SER A 150 4.91 -8.40 10.27
C SER A 150 3.81 -7.51 10.86
N ALA A 151 3.47 -7.72 12.14
CA ALA A 151 2.50 -6.87 12.84
C ALA A 151 2.96 -5.40 12.89
N GLU A 152 4.26 -5.17 13.08
CA GLU A 152 4.88 -3.84 13.10
C GLU A 152 4.83 -3.17 11.73
N GLN A 153 5.11 -3.92 10.65
CA GLN A 153 5.02 -3.43 9.28
C GLN A 153 3.58 -3.08 8.90
N ALA A 154 2.61 -3.94 9.25
CA ALA A 154 1.19 -3.67 9.03
C ALA A 154 0.74 -2.42 9.80
N LYS A 155 1.17 -2.27 11.05
CA LYS A 155 0.89 -1.07 11.85
C LYS A 155 1.51 0.19 11.22
N LYS A 156 2.74 0.11 10.72
CA LYS A 156 3.44 1.20 10.01
C LYS A 156 2.68 1.60 8.74
N LEU A 157 2.24 0.63 7.94
CA LEU A 157 1.42 0.88 6.75
C LEU A 157 0.10 1.57 7.10
N VAL A 158 -0.66 1.04 8.07
CA VAL A 158 -1.94 1.63 8.49
C VAL A 158 -1.76 3.05 9.01
N ALA A 159 -0.75 3.27 9.85
CA ALA A 159 -0.44 4.61 10.36
C ALA A 159 -0.09 5.58 9.21
N LEU A 160 0.68 5.12 8.23
CA LEU A 160 1.07 5.93 7.08
C LEU A 160 -0.14 6.37 6.26
N VAL A 161 -1.06 5.46 5.95
CA VAL A 161 -2.26 5.81 5.17
C VAL A 161 -3.32 6.59 5.97
N GLN A 162 -3.24 6.61 7.30
CA GLN A 162 -4.12 7.44 8.13
C GLN A 162 -3.60 8.87 8.32
N GLN A 163 -2.33 9.13 8.02
CA GLN A 163 -1.73 10.45 8.15
C GLN A 163 -2.08 11.33 6.95
N LYS A 164 -2.75 12.47 7.20
CA LYS A 164 -3.02 13.49 6.16
C LYS A 164 -1.76 13.96 5.45
N SER A 165 -0.64 14.07 6.17
CA SER A 165 0.66 14.48 5.61
C SER A 165 1.24 13.50 4.60
N SER A 166 0.69 12.29 4.48
CA SER A 166 1.07 11.29 3.48
C SER A 166 0.42 11.54 2.13
N PHE A 167 -0.50 12.51 2.03
CA PHE A 167 -1.27 12.81 0.84
C PHE A 167 -1.12 14.28 0.42
N GLY A 168 -1.55 14.58 -0.81
CA GLY A 168 -1.57 15.94 -1.36
C GLY A 168 -0.49 16.24 -2.40
N GLY A 169 0.16 15.21 -2.96
CA GLY A 169 1.07 15.30 -4.11
C GLY A 169 0.48 14.62 -5.35
N GLY A 170 1.31 13.91 -6.11
CA GLY A 170 0.86 13.04 -7.20
C GLY A 170 0.78 13.71 -8.58
N SER A 171 0.74 12.86 -9.61
CA SER A 171 0.52 13.24 -11.01
C SER A 171 -0.87 12.78 -11.49
N LYS A 172 -1.21 13.06 -12.75
CA LYS A 172 -2.51 12.70 -13.35
C LYS A 172 -2.65 11.25 -13.80
N CYS A 173 -1.57 10.47 -13.81
CA CYS A 173 -1.63 9.06 -14.22
C CYS A 173 -1.89 8.14 -13.03
N PHE A 174 -2.44 6.96 -13.28
CA PHE A 174 -2.50 5.90 -12.26
C PHE A 174 -2.33 4.53 -12.91
N LEU A 175 -1.11 3.99 -12.79
CA LEU A 175 -0.69 2.68 -13.30
C LEU A 175 -0.12 1.87 -12.13
N PRO A 176 -0.97 1.32 -11.25
CA PRO A 176 -0.49 0.69 -10.04
C PRO A 176 0.25 -0.61 -10.36
N HIS A 177 1.38 -0.81 -9.70
CA HIS A 177 2.22 -2.02 -9.83
C HIS A 177 2.48 -2.71 -8.49
N HIS A 178 2.01 -2.09 -7.40
CA HIS A 178 2.20 -2.59 -6.05
C HIS A 178 0.86 -2.51 -5.31
N GLY A 179 0.57 -3.51 -4.51
CA GLY A 179 -0.68 -3.57 -3.76
C GLY A 179 -0.52 -4.18 -2.38
N PHE A 180 -1.39 -3.81 -1.46
CA PHE A 180 -1.49 -4.39 -0.13
C PHE A 180 -2.91 -4.90 0.07
N VAL A 181 -3.06 -6.18 0.40
CA VAL A 181 -4.36 -6.80 0.67
C VAL A 181 -4.42 -7.18 2.15
N PHE A 182 -5.50 -6.78 2.81
CA PHE A 182 -5.79 -7.07 4.20
C PHE A 182 -6.79 -8.22 4.23
N TYR A 183 -6.50 -9.26 4.99
CA TYR A 183 -7.33 -10.46 5.13
C TYR A 183 -7.85 -10.58 6.56
N ASP A 184 -9.06 -11.10 6.72
CA ASP A 184 -9.58 -11.52 8.02
C ASP A 184 -8.99 -12.88 8.48
N GLU A 185 -9.48 -13.39 9.61
CA GLU A 185 -9.04 -14.68 10.17
C GLU A 185 -9.40 -15.89 9.27
N ALA A 186 -10.40 -15.75 8.40
CA ALA A 186 -10.80 -16.77 7.44
C ALA A 186 -10.03 -16.69 6.11
N GLY A 187 -9.12 -15.72 5.97
CA GLY A 187 -8.38 -15.48 4.74
C GLY A 187 -9.21 -14.78 3.66
N VAL A 188 -10.31 -14.13 4.03
CA VAL A 188 -11.14 -13.34 3.10
C VAL A 188 -10.59 -11.92 3.04
N PRO A 189 -10.38 -11.33 1.85
CA PRO A 189 -9.95 -9.95 1.76
C PRO A 189 -11.00 -9.01 2.37
N VAL A 190 -10.55 -8.02 3.14
CA VAL A 190 -11.42 -7.03 3.78
C VAL A 190 -11.06 -5.59 3.43
N ALA A 191 -9.86 -5.38 2.87
CA ALA A 191 -9.44 -4.10 2.32
C ALA A 191 -8.28 -4.32 1.33
N ASP A 192 -8.12 -3.39 0.39
CA ASP A 192 -6.95 -3.32 -0.47
C ASP A 192 -6.45 -1.87 -0.63
N ILE A 193 -5.17 -1.75 -0.96
CA ILE A 193 -4.53 -0.51 -1.39
C ILE A 193 -3.75 -0.84 -2.66
N SER A 194 -3.92 -0.03 -3.70
CA SER A 194 -3.07 -0.08 -4.90
C SER A 194 -2.21 1.17 -4.97
N VAL A 195 -0.91 1.01 -5.24
CA VAL A 195 0.08 2.08 -5.24
C VAL A 195 0.78 2.12 -6.59
N CYS A 196 0.84 3.32 -7.18
CA CYS A 196 1.67 3.63 -8.32
C CYS A 196 2.82 4.54 -7.86
N PHE A 197 4.01 3.97 -7.66
CA PHE A 197 5.19 4.75 -7.25
C PHE A 197 5.67 5.73 -8.32
N MET A 198 5.46 5.41 -9.60
CA MET A 198 5.81 6.28 -10.73
C MET A 198 4.92 7.53 -10.78
N CYS A 199 3.62 7.35 -10.62
CA CYS A 199 2.67 8.46 -10.67
C CYS A 199 2.47 9.13 -9.30
N GLU A 200 3.01 8.54 -8.22
CA GLU A 200 2.85 8.97 -6.83
C GLU A 200 1.37 9.06 -6.41
N MET A 201 0.62 8.05 -6.82
CA MET A 201 -0.83 7.96 -6.64
C MET A 201 -1.18 6.65 -5.95
N ALA A 202 -2.25 6.65 -5.15
CA ALA A 202 -2.80 5.44 -4.56
C ALA A 202 -4.31 5.38 -4.72
N THR A 203 -4.88 4.17 -4.73
CA THR A 203 -6.29 3.91 -4.49
C THR A 203 -6.43 2.97 -3.31
N SER A 204 -7.60 2.96 -2.69
CA SER A 204 -7.90 2.01 -1.62
C SER A 204 -9.38 1.66 -1.61
N THR A 205 -9.68 0.41 -1.30
CA THR A 205 -11.04 -0.04 -1.00
C THR A 205 -11.05 -0.62 0.41
N PRO A 206 -11.78 -0.04 1.38
CA PRO A 206 -12.55 1.20 1.29
C PRO A 206 -11.68 2.46 1.09
N SER A 207 -12.29 3.59 0.77
CA SER A 207 -11.59 4.87 0.66
C SER A 207 -10.95 5.30 1.98
N ILE A 208 -9.69 5.75 1.94
CA ILE A 208 -8.99 6.35 3.08
C ILE A 208 -9.55 7.76 3.39
N PRO A 209 -10.11 8.02 4.58
CA PRO A 209 -10.71 9.33 4.90
C PRO A 209 -9.70 10.49 4.96
N ALA A 210 -8.44 10.19 5.28
CA ALA A 210 -7.37 11.18 5.35
C ALA A 210 -6.97 11.71 3.97
N ALA A 211 -7.29 10.97 2.92
CA ALA A 211 -6.91 11.27 1.55
C ALA A 211 -8.04 12.06 0.87
N ARG A 212 -7.71 13.22 0.33
CA ARG A 212 -8.65 14.00 -0.49
C ARG A 212 -8.59 13.46 -1.92
N PRO A 213 -9.73 13.15 -2.57
CA PRO A 213 -9.74 12.77 -3.97
C PRO A 213 -9.04 13.84 -4.82
N SER A 214 -8.25 13.45 -5.82
CA SER A 214 -7.54 14.38 -6.72
C SER A 214 -8.46 15.16 -7.68
N GLY A 215 -9.79 15.05 -7.53
CA GLY A 215 -10.78 15.65 -8.42
C GLY A 215 -11.03 14.85 -9.71
N GLU A 216 -10.17 13.89 -10.05
CA GLU A 216 -10.26 13.05 -11.26
C GLU A 216 -11.09 11.78 -11.06
N GLY A 217 -12.30 11.90 -10.48
CA GLY A 217 -13.40 10.92 -10.60
C GLY A 217 -13.21 9.45 -10.19
N GLY A 218 -11.99 8.97 -9.90
CA GLY A 218 -11.66 7.55 -9.86
C GLY A 218 -11.25 7.00 -8.50
N GLY A 219 -11.48 7.75 -7.41
CA GLY A 219 -11.09 7.32 -6.06
C GLY A 219 -9.58 7.33 -5.79
N SER A 220 -8.75 7.65 -6.79
CA SER A 220 -7.30 7.83 -6.63
C SER A 220 -6.98 9.11 -5.86
N VAL A 221 -5.89 9.03 -5.11
CA VAL A 221 -5.40 10.09 -4.24
C VAL A 221 -3.91 10.28 -4.44
N GLY A 222 -3.50 11.54 -4.51
CA GLY A 222 -2.09 11.91 -4.61
C GLY A 222 -1.35 11.66 -3.30
N ILE A 223 -0.23 10.97 -3.38
CA ILE A 223 0.67 10.70 -2.27
C ILE A 223 1.67 11.86 -2.19
N SER A 224 1.94 12.37 -0.99
CA SER A 224 2.99 13.39 -0.82
C SER A 224 4.38 12.76 -0.97
N GLU A 225 5.41 13.57 -1.20
CA GLU A 225 6.81 13.11 -1.24
C GLU A 225 7.20 12.31 0.02
N LYS A 226 6.75 12.77 1.20
CA LYS A 226 6.92 12.06 2.47
C LYS A 226 6.23 10.69 2.47
N GLY A 227 4.99 10.64 1.97
CA GLY A 227 4.23 9.40 1.84
C GLY A 227 4.88 8.40 0.88
N VAL A 228 5.34 8.88 -0.28
CA VAL A 228 6.05 8.08 -1.30
C VAL A 228 7.34 7.52 -0.71
N THR A 229 8.14 8.35 -0.04
CA THR A 229 9.39 7.93 0.60
C THR A 229 9.15 6.81 1.61
N ALA A 230 8.13 6.97 2.47
CA ALA A 230 7.80 5.97 3.49
C ALA A 230 7.26 4.66 2.88
N LEU A 231 6.42 4.74 1.84
CA LEU A 231 5.92 3.57 1.12
C LEU A 231 7.03 2.85 0.34
N ARG A 232 7.94 3.57 -0.32
CA ARG A 232 9.10 2.97 -1.00
C ARG A 232 10.02 2.27 -0.01
N ALA A 233 10.30 2.89 1.14
CA ALA A 233 11.08 2.27 2.19
C ALA A 233 10.44 0.95 2.68
N LEU A 234 9.11 0.94 2.91
CA LEU A 234 8.40 -0.30 3.26
C LEU A 234 8.44 -1.33 2.13
N CYS A 235 8.26 -0.91 0.88
CA CYS A 235 8.34 -1.79 -0.29
C CYS A 235 9.72 -2.47 -0.41
N ASN A 236 10.79 -1.70 -0.24
CA ASN A 236 12.17 -2.19 -0.24
C ASN A 236 12.44 -3.10 0.95
N GLU A 237 11.95 -2.75 2.14
CA GLU A 237 12.03 -3.59 3.36
C GLU A 237 11.37 -4.97 3.15
N LEU A 238 10.28 -5.02 2.38
CA LEU A 238 9.57 -6.25 2.02
C LEU A 238 10.24 -7.04 0.89
N GLY A 239 11.32 -6.52 0.28
CA GLY A 239 12.01 -7.16 -0.84
C GLY A 239 11.16 -7.23 -2.11
N LEU A 240 10.18 -6.34 -2.26
CA LEU A 240 9.39 -6.29 -3.48
C LEU A 240 10.22 -5.72 -4.65
N PRO A 241 9.98 -6.18 -5.89
CA PRO A 241 10.70 -5.67 -7.04
C PRO A 241 10.24 -4.26 -7.41
N LYS A 242 11.14 -3.50 -8.05
CA LYS A 242 10.83 -2.21 -8.72
C LYS A 242 10.21 -1.12 -7.83
N CYS A 243 10.43 -1.19 -6.52
CA CYS A 243 9.97 -0.15 -5.58
C CYS A 243 10.53 1.25 -5.88
N ASP A 244 11.70 1.33 -6.51
CA ASP A 244 12.40 2.57 -6.85
C ASP A 244 12.16 3.05 -8.29
N ALA A 245 11.26 2.41 -9.04
CA ALA A 245 10.92 2.83 -10.39
C ALA A 245 10.32 4.24 -10.42
N LYS A 246 10.78 5.06 -11.35
CA LYS A 246 10.34 6.46 -11.57
C LYS A 246 9.90 6.72 -13.02
N LYS A 247 10.20 5.81 -13.94
CA LYS A 247 9.83 5.89 -15.36
C LYS A 247 9.42 4.51 -15.90
N PRO A 248 8.66 4.44 -17.01
CA PRO A 248 8.22 3.17 -17.58
C PRO A 248 9.38 2.19 -17.87
N ASN A 249 10.50 2.70 -18.37
CA ASN A 249 11.67 1.86 -18.71
C ASN A 249 12.30 1.17 -17.48
N ASP A 250 12.06 1.66 -16.26
CA ASP A 250 12.56 0.99 -15.06
C ASP A 250 11.86 -0.36 -14.83
N PHE A 251 10.66 -0.54 -15.38
CA PHE A 251 9.92 -1.80 -15.43
C PHE A 251 10.33 -2.70 -16.62
N GLY A 252 11.28 -2.26 -17.45
CA GLY A 252 11.65 -2.99 -18.68
C GLY A 252 10.71 -2.74 -19.85
N LEU A 253 9.83 -1.72 -19.74
CA LEU A 253 8.93 -1.35 -20.81
C LEU A 253 9.68 -0.55 -21.90
N PRO A 254 9.38 -0.77 -23.19
CA PRO A 254 9.94 0.05 -24.26
C PRO A 254 9.46 1.51 -24.08
N PRO A 255 10.27 2.51 -24.52
CA PRO A 255 9.82 3.89 -24.54
C PRO A 255 8.55 4.03 -25.40
N PRO A 256 7.64 4.95 -25.04
CA PRO A 256 6.40 5.20 -25.79
C PRO A 256 6.66 5.66 -27.22
#